data_AF-A0A949WRC2-F1
#
_entry.id   AF-A0A949WRC2-F1
#
_cell.length_a   1.000
_cell.length_b   1.000
_cell.length_c   1.000
_cell.angle_alpha   90.00
_cell.angle_beta   90.00
_cell.angle_gamma   90.00
#
_symmetry.space_group_name_H-M   'P 1'
#
loop_
_entity.id
_entity.type
_entity.pdbx_description
1 polymer ?
#
loop_
_entity_poly.entity_id
_entity_poly.type
_entity_poly.pdbx_seq_one_letter_code
_entity_poly.pdbx_strand_id
1 'polypeptide(L)'
;MNISCDVILDLIPLVKDGVASKDSINLVSDHLKSCESCKLEFESHALPMPTEFDDKRVISTIKKKLFLATSALLLIGAFIGMALDKNSHSNFMPAIIIVLGIVFAGIVVFKFDLKGDRSVKRFFIGRAIGTIIVFVILGIYLLLKYGLHLF
;
A
#
# COMPACT_ATOMS: atom_id res chain seq x y z
N MET A 1 -23.64 -0.22 -45.06
CA MET A 1 -24.16 -0.92 -43.87
C MET A 1 -25.21 -0.01 -43.24
N ASN A 2 -26.43 -0.48 -42.99
CA ASN A 2 -27.56 0.37 -42.62
C ASN A 2 -27.75 0.40 -41.09
N ILE A 3 -26.78 0.97 -40.38
CA ILE A 3 -26.80 1.14 -38.92
C ILE A 3 -26.91 2.63 -38.64
N SER A 4 -27.76 3.00 -37.68
CA SER A 4 -27.97 4.41 -37.35
C SER A 4 -26.70 5.02 -36.78
N CYS A 5 -26.47 6.29 -37.11
CA CYS A 5 -25.33 7.04 -36.57
C CYS A 5 -25.38 7.09 -35.04
N ASP A 6 -26.58 7.16 -34.43
CA ASP A 6 -26.76 7.18 -32.97
C ASP A 6 -26.12 5.96 -32.28
N VAL A 7 -26.32 4.76 -32.83
CA VAL A 7 -25.70 3.53 -32.29
C VAL A 7 -24.17 3.59 -32.40
N ILE A 8 -23.66 4.19 -33.48
CA ILE A 8 -22.22 4.35 -33.66
C ILE A 8 -21.67 5.35 -32.65
N LEU A 9 -22.34 6.49 -32.46
CA LEU A 9 -21.97 7.51 -31.49
C LEU A 9 -21.94 6.95 -30.07
N ASP A 10 -22.90 6.10 -29.70
CA ASP A 10 -22.92 5.41 -28.40
C ASP A 10 -21.75 4.42 -28.24
N LEU A 11 -21.32 3.79 -29.33
CA LEU A 11 -20.20 2.82 -29.32
C LEU A 11 -18.82 3.49 -29.35
N ILE A 12 -18.69 4.71 -29.87
CA ILE A 12 -17.41 5.42 -29.98
C ILE A 12 -16.67 5.52 -28.63
N PRO A 13 -17.30 5.93 -27.52
CA PRO A 13 -16.65 5.94 -26.20
C PRO A 13 -16.16 4.55 -25.79
N LEU A 14 -16.98 3.51 -25.95
CA LEU A 14 -16.62 2.14 -25.57
C LEU A 14 -15.45 1.58 -26.38
N VAL A 15 -15.37 1.93 -27.67
CA VAL A 15 -14.26 1.57 -28.56
C VAL A 15 -12.99 2.32 -28.15
N LYS A 16 -13.09 3.60 -27.81
CA LYS A 16 -11.95 4.41 -27.32
C LYS A 16 -11.43 3.96 -25.96
N ASP A 17 -12.33 3.53 -25.08
CA ASP A 17 -12.01 3.01 -23.75
C ASP A 17 -11.39 1.60 -23.80
N GLY A 18 -11.37 0.96 -24.97
CA GLY A 18 -10.79 -0.38 -25.16
C GLY A 18 -11.61 -1.51 -24.52
N VAL A 19 -12.86 -1.24 -24.14
CA VAL A 19 -13.76 -2.20 -23.48
C VAL A 19 -14.78 -2.82 -24.44
N ALA A 20 -14.88 -2.30 -25.66
CA ALA A 20 -15.78 -2.82 -26.69
C ALA A 20 -15.35 -4.22 -27.19
N SER A 21 -16.34 -5.05 -27.56
CA SER A 21 -16.09 -6.34 -28.20
C SER A 21 -15.50 -6.17 -29.60
N LYS A 22 -14.80 -7.19 -30.11
CA LYS A 22 -14.22 -7.18 -31.47
C LYS A 22 -15.26 -6.88 -32.55
N ASP A 23 -16.47 -7.41 -32.40
CA ASP A 23 -17.57 -7.19 -33.34
C ASP A 23 -18.01 -5.72 -33.34
N SER A 24 -18.08 -5.08 -32.17
CA SER A 24 -18.42 -3.66 -32.03
C SER A 24 -17.34 -2.75 -32.63
N ILE A 25 -16.05 -3.11 -32.46
CA ILE A 25 -14.93 -2.37 -33.04
C ILE A 25 -14.98 -2.42 -34.58
N ASN A 26 -15.20 -3.61 -35.15
CA ASN A 26 -15.29 -3.78 -36.60
C ASN A 26 -16.49 -3.00 -37.17
N LEU A 27 -17.63 -3.06 -36.48
CA LEU A 27 -18.86 -2.35 -36.85
C LEU A 27 -18.66 -0.83 -36.91
N VAL A 28 -18.01 -0.25 -35.89
CA VAL A 28 -17.68 1.18 -35.88
C VAL A 28 -16.69 1.51 -36.99
N SER A 29 -15.60 0.73 -37.14
CA SER A 29 -14.61 0.90 -38.21
C SER A 29 -15.24 0.92 -39.61
N ASP A 30 -16.16 0.00 -39.89
CA ASP A 30 -16.81 -0.09 -41.19
C ASP A 30 -17.78 1.06 -41.45
N HIS A 31 -18.46 1.56 -40.41
CA HIS A 31 -19.32 2.74 -40.53
C HIS A 31 -18.53 4.04 -40.76
N LEU A 32 -17.38 4.19 -40.09
CA LEU A 32 -16.49 5.35 -40.24
C LEU A 32 -15.92 5.50 -41.66
N LYS A 33 -15.85 4.42 -42.44
CA LYS A 33 -15.44 4.47 -43.86
C LYS A 33 -16.48 5.14 -44.75
N SER A 34 -17.76 5.06 -44.39
CA SER A 34 -18.86 5.57 -45.20
C SER A 34 -19.54 6.82 -44.64
N CYS A 35 -19.33 7.15 -43.37
CA CYS A 35 -19.99 8.26 -42.69
C CYS A 35 -18.97 9.27 -42.17
N GLU A 36 -18.97 10.46 -42.78
CA GLU A 36 -18.03 11.53 -42.44
C GLU A 36 -18.38 12.22 -41.11
N SER A 37 -19.65 12.32 -40.74
CA SER A 37 -20.08 12.89 -39.46
C SER A 37 -19.59 12.07 -38.27
N CYS A 38 -19.77 10.74 -38.32
CA CYS A 38 -19.27 9.84 -37.27
C CYS A 38 -17.73 9.83 -37.21
N LYS A 39 -17.05 10.03 -38.36
CA LYS A 39 -15.59 10.16 -38.41
C LYS A 39 -15.11 11.41 -37.70
N LEU A 40 -15.77 12.55 -37.93
CA LEU A 40 -15.47 13.79 -37.22
C LEU A 40 -15.65 13.61 -35.70
N GLU A 41 -16.70 12.92 -35.25
CA GLU A 41 -16.91 12.67 -33.81
C GLU A 41 -15.89 11.69 -33.20
N PHE A 42 -15.45 10.70 -34.00
CA PHE A 42 -14.38 9.80 -33.59
C PHE A 42 -13.05 10.54 -33.42
N GLU A 43 -12.77 11.57 -34.22
CA GLU A 43 -11.54 12.38 -34.16
C GLU A 43 -11.65 13.56 -33.16
N SER A 44 -12.82 14.20 -33.03
CA SER A 44 -13.06 15.39 -32.19
C SER A 44 -12.81 15.12 -30.70
N HIS A 45 -13.19 13.93 -30.24
CA HIS A 45 -13.02 13.51 -28.86
C HIS A 45 -11.67 12.82 -28.60
N ALA A 46 -10.61 13.20 -29.34
CA ALA A 46 -9.22 12.88 -28.97
C ALA A 46 -8.77 13.76 -27.79
N LEU A 47 -9.59 13.85 -26.73
CA LEU A 47 -9.06 14.23 -25.43
C LEU A 47 -8.27 13.02 -24.95
N PRO A 48 -6.97 13.17 -24.63
CA PRO A 48 -6.24 12.12 -23.97
C PRO A 48 -6.97 11.88 -22.66
N MET A 49 -7.71 10.77 -22.57
CA MET A 49 -8.14 10.30 -21.27
C MET A 49 -6.89 10.19 -20.42
N PRO A 50 -6.86 10.79 -19.21
CA PRO A 50 -5.79 10.56 -18.27
C PRO A 50 -5.70 9.06 -18.05
N THR A 51 -4.73 8.43 -18.71
CA THR A 51 -4.44 7.03 -18.54
C THR A 51 -3.99 6.87 -17.10
N GLU A 52 -4.68 5.98 -16.41
CA GLU A 52 -4.42 5.57 -15.04
C GLU A 52 -4.54 6.71 -14.01
N PHE A 53 -5.73 6.81 -13.40
CA PHE A 53 -5.74 7.19 -11.98
C PHE A 53 -4.72 6.28 -11.28
N ASP A 54 -3.72 6.89 -10.65
CA ASP A 54 -2.67 6.18 -9.92
C ASP A 54 -3.27 5.58 -8.64
N ASP A 55 -4.14 4.58 -8.81
CA ASP A 55 -4.79 3.82 -7.75
C ASP A 55 -3.75 3.22 -6.81
N LYS A 56 -2.56 2.92 -7.34
CA LYS A 56 -1.42 2.44 -6.56
C LYS A 56 -0.93 3.51 -5.58
N ARG A 57 -0.84 4.78 -5.96
CA ARG A 57 -0.51 5.90 -5.04
C ARG A 57 -1.59 6.16 -4.01
N VAL A 58 -2.86 6.13 -4.40
CA VAL A 58 -3.97 6.38 -3.46
C VAL A 58 -4.05 5.27 -2.41
N ILE A 59 -4.04 4.00 -2.87
CA ILE A 59 -4.10 2.82 -1.98
C ILE A 59 -2.86 2.75 -1.08
N SER A 60 -1.67 3.07 -1.58
CA SER A 60 -0.45 3.05 -0.76
C SER A 60 -0.44 4.16 0.30
N THR A 61 -1.02 5.32 0.01
CA THR A 61 -1.16 6.42 0.98
C THR A 61 -2.13 6.06 2.10
N ILE A 62 -3.30 5.49 1.76
CA ILE A 62 -4.30 5.05 2.72
C ILE A 62 -3.74 3.94 3.62
N LYS A 63 -3.09 2.95 3.01
CA LYS A 63 -2.45 1.83 3.71
C LYS A 63 -1.39 2.29 4.70
N LYS A 64 -0.55 3.26 4.33
CA LYS A 64 0.48 3.84 5.22
C LYS A 64 -0.15 4.56 6.42
N LYS A 65 -1.17 5.38 6.19
CA LYS A 65 -1.87 6.09 7.27
C LYS A 65 -2.55 5.13 8.24
N LEU A 66 -3.23 4.11 7.72
CA LEU A 66 -3.88 3.09 8.54
C LEU A 66 -2.85 2.31 9.37
N PHE A 67 -1.75 1.89 8.73
CA PHE A 67 -0.69 1.14 9.41
C PHE A 67 -0.02 1.95 10.53
N LEU A 68 0.24 3.24 10.30
CA LEU A 68 0.79 4.14 11.32
C LEU A 68 -0.16 4.32 12.51
N ALA A 69 -1.45 4.51 12.23
CA ALA A 69 -2.48 4.63 13.27
C ALA A 69 -2.59 3.35 14.12
N THR A 70 -2.63 2.17 13.49
CA THR A 70 -2.68 0.89 14.20
C THR A 70 -1.44 0.64 15.04
N SER A 71 -0.25 0.97 14.52
CA SER A 71 1.00 0.86 15.27
C SER A 71 1.02 1.80 16.49
N ALA A 72 0.54 3.04 16.34
CA ALA A 72 0.46 3.98 17.45
C ALA A 72 -0.50 3.48 18.56
N LEU A 73 -1.65 2.93 18.18
CA LEU A 73 -2.63 2.38 19.11
C LEU A 73 -2.04 1.20 19.92
N LEU A 74 -1.28 0.33 19.28
CA LEU A 74 -0.59 -0.79 19.94
C LEU A 74 0.46 -0.29 20.96
N LEU A 75 1.26 0.71 20.60
CA LEU A 75 2.26 1.28 21.50
C LEU A 75 1.61 1.96 22.71
N ILE A 76 0.53 2.70 22.48
CA ILE A 76 -0.26 3.32 23.55
C ILE A 76 -0.83 2.23 24.47
N GLY A 77 -1.41 1.17 23.91
CA GLY A 77 -1.94 0.05 24.67
C GLY A 77 -0.86 -0.67 25.50
N ALA A 78 0.33 -0.88 24.93
CA ALA A 78 1.46 -1.48 25.64
C ALA A 78 1.98 -0.57 26.78
N PHE A 79 2.04 0.74 26.55
CA PHE A 79 2.47 1.71 27.54
C PHE A 79 1.48 1.80 28.71
N ILE A 80 0.17 1.82 28.41
CA ILE A 80 -0.89 1.77 29.42
C ILE A 80 -0.83 0.45 30.19
N GLY A 81 -0.66 -0.68 29.51
CA GLY A 81 -0.52 -1.99 30.14
C GLY A 81 0.64 -2.04 31.14
N MET A 82 1.80 -1.49 30.76
CA MET A 82 2.94 -1.34 31.68
C MET A 82 2.67 -0.39 32.84
N ALA A 83 2.02 0.75 32.59
CA ALA A 83 1.76 1.76 33.62
C ALA A 83 0.78 1.27 34.69
N LEU A 84 -0.13 0.36 34.34
CA LEU A 84 -1.08 -0.26 35.27
C LEU A 84 -0.49 -1.44 36.05
N ASP A 85 0.61 -2.05 35.59
CA ASP A 85 1.25 -3.18 36.27
C ASP A 85 2.13 -2.70 37.45
N LYS A 86 1.45 -2.34 38.55
CA LYS A 86 2.07 -1.75 39.75
C LYS A 86 2.62 -2.78 40.76
N ASN A 87 2.46 -4.08 40.54
CA ASN A 87 2.68 -5.09 41.58
C ASN A 87 3.52 -6.32 41.17
N SER A 88 4.12 -6.32 39.97
CA SER A 88 4.85 -7.49 39.47
C SER A 88 6.31 -7.49 39.96
N HIS A 89 6.55 -8.15 41.09
CA HIS A 89 7.90 -8.56 41.50
C HIS A 89 8.54 -9.40 40.38
N SER A 90 9.68 -8.92 39.86
CA SER A 90 10.70 -9.66 39.07
C SER A 90 10.25 -10.65 38.00
N ASN A 91 9.07 -10.52 37.42
CA ASN A 91 8.63 -11.42 36.36
C ASN A 91 9.09 -10.89 35.01
N PHE A 92 9.90 -11.69 34.31
CA PHE A 92 10.41 -11.41 32.95
C PHE A 92 9.30 -11.30 31.89
N MET A 93 8.08 -11.73 32.21
CA MET A 93 6.92 -11.80 31.30
C MET A 93 6.54 -10.45 30.65
N PRO A 94 6.31 -9.35 31.39
CA PRO A 94 6.05 -8.04 30.78
C PRO A 94 7.16 -7.61 29.83
N ALA A 95 8.44 -7.79 30.19
CA ALA A 95 9.57 -7.44 29.33
C ALA A 95 9.58 -8.26 28.01
N ILE A 96 9.29 -9.56 28.09
CA ILE A 96 9.22 -10.46 26.92
C ILE A 96 8.07 -10.05 25.97
N ILE A 97 6.90 -9.72 26.52
CA ILE A 97 5.74 -9.31 25.70
C ILE A 97 6.05 -8.01 24.94
N ILE A 98 6.74 -7.07 25.57
CA ILE A 98 7.15 -5.80 24.94
C ILE A 98 8.16 -6.07 23.82
N VAL A 99 9.17 -6.89 24.08
CA VAL A 99 10.18 -7.25 23.07
C VAL A 99 9.54 -7.93 21.88
N LEU A 100 8.65 -8.91 22.11
CA LEU A 100 7.92 -9.59 21.04
C LEU A 100 7.01 -8.65 20.26
N GLY A 101 6.33 -7.71 20.93
CA GLY A 101 5.50 -6.69 20.29
C GLY A 101 6.30 -5.77 19.38
N ILE A 102 7.49 -5.32 19.82
CA ILE A 102 8.36 -4.46 19.00
C ILE A 102 8.94 -5.26 17.81
N VAL A 103 9.34 -6.52 18.01
CA VAL A 103 9.83 -7.40 16.93
C VAL A 103 8.75 -7.62 15.89
N PHE A 104 7.53 -7.96 16.33
CA PHE A 104 6.40 -8.20 15.44
C PHE A 104 6.02 -6.93 14.67
N ALA A 105 5.93 -5.78 15.35
CA ALA A 105 5.70 -4.50 14.70
C ALA A 105 6.79 -4.20 13.65
N GLY A 106 8.07 -4.42 13.97
CA GLY A 106 9.19 -4.27 13.05
C GLY A 106 9.08 -5.16 11.81
N ILE A 107 8.69 -6.43 11.97
CA ILE A 107 8.48 -7.37 10.85
C ILE A 107 7.30 -6.92 9.98
N VAL A 108 6.19 -6.48 10.58
CA VAL A 108 5.03 -6.01 9.81
C VAL A 108 5.38 -4.72 9.06
N VAL A 109 6.06 -3.75 9.70
CA VAL A 109 6.57 -2.53 9.04
C VAL A 109 7.47 -2.93 7.86
N PHE A 110 8.44 -3.82 8.08
CA PHE A 110 9.40 -4.26 7.08
C PHE A 110 8.73 -4.96 5.90
N LYS A 111 7.77 -5.85 6.16
CA LYS A 111 7.05 -6.59 5.12
C LYS A 111 6.09 -5.70 4.33
N PHE A 112 5.53 -4.67 4.96
CA PHE A 112 4.65 -3.70 4.32
C PHE A 112 5.42 -2.72 3.42
N ASP A 113 6.61 -2.30 3.83
CA ASP A 113 7.47 -1.39 3.04
C ASP A 113 8.32 -2.09 1.97
N LEU A 114 8.52 -3.41 2.04
CA LEU A 114 9.17 -4.21 0.97
C LEU A 114 8.41 -4.16 -0.38
N LYS A 115 7.15 -3.75 -0.36
CA LYS A 115 6.32 -3.58 -1.57
C LYS A 115 6.39 -2.15 -2.15
N GLY A 116 7.15 -1.24 -1.52
CA GLY A 116 7.30 0.16 -1.92
C GLY A 116 8.65 0.47 -2.56
N ASP A 117 8.58 0.95 -3.80
CA ASP A 117 9.57 1.69 -4.62
C ASP A 117 11.09 1.63 -4.31
N ARG A 118 11.87 1.38 -5.37
CA ARG A 118 13.31 1.08 -5.40
C ARG A 118 14.20 2.22 -4.87
N SER A 119 13.73 3.46 -4.85
CA SER A 119 14.48 4.65 -4.41
C SER A 119 14.70 4.72 -2.89
N VAL A 120 13.81 4.14 -2.10
CA VAL A 120 13.81 4.31 -0.64
C VAL A 120 14.72 3.30 0.09
N LYS A 121 15.25 2.30 -0.63
CA LYS A 121 16.08 1.20 -0.10
C LYS A 121 17.24 1.64 0.81
N ARG A 122 17.92 2.75 0.49
CA ARG A 122 19.06 3.24 1.30
C ARG A 122 18.63 3.83 2.65
N PHE A 123 17.47 4.48 2.71
CA PHE A 123 16.90 4.99 3.97
C PHE A 123 16.42 3.82 4.87
N PHE A 124 15.94 2.75 4.24
CA PHE A 124 15.42 1.56 4.94
C PHE A 124 16.50 0.66 5.54
N ILE A 125 17.65 0.51 4.88
CA ILE A 125 18.80 -0.22 5.45
C ILE A 125 19.25 0.44 6.76
N GLY A 126 19.28 1.77 6.82
CA GLY A 126 19.60 2.51 8.04
C GLY A 126 18.61 2.26 9.18
N ARG A 127 17.29 2.21 8.90
CA ARG A 127 16.26 1.92 9.91
C ARG A 127 16.31 0.47 10.40
N ALA A 128 16.56 -0.49 9.51
CA ALA A 128 16.71 -1.90 9.87
C ALA A 128 17.95 -2.12 10.78
N ILE A 129 19.09 -1.53 10.40
CA ILE A 129 20.30 -1.54 11.23
C ILE A 129 20.04 -0.89 12.59
N GLY A 130 19.33 0.25 12.62
CA GLY A 130 18.95 0.93 13.85
C GLY A 130 18.09 0.05 14.77
N THR A 131 17.08 -0.65 14.23
CA THR A 131 16.27 -1.58 15.03
C THR A 131 17.10 -2.74 15.57
N ILE A 132 17.98 -3.33 14.76
CA ILE A 132 18.84 -4.43 15.19
C ILE A 132 19.78 -3.97 16.32
N ILE A 133 20.39 -2.79 16.20
CA ILE A 133 21.27 -2.23 17.23
C ILE A 133 20.52 -2.03 18.56
N VAL A 134 19.30 -1.48 18.53
CA VAL A 134 18.48 -1.28 19.74
C VAL A 134 18.17 -2.62 20.41
N PHE A 135 17.80 -3.65 19.65
CA PHE A 135 17.53 -4.98 20.20
C PHE A 135 18.78 -5.66 20.77
N VAL A 136 19.95 -5.49 20.12
CA VAL A 136 21.23 -6.00 20.63
C VAL A 136 21.59 -5.32 21.95
N ILE A 137 21.48 -3.98 22.03
CA ILE A 137 21.75 -3.22 23.26
C ILE A 137 20.79 -3.62 24.38
N LEU A 138 19.50 -3.74 24.08
CA LEU A 138 18.49 -4.16 25.06
C LEU A 138 18.73 -5.59 25.54
N GLY A 139 19.08 -6.51 24.64
CA GLY A 139 19.45 -7.88 24.97
C GLY A 139 20.68 -7.94 25.88
N ILE A 140 21.71 -7.16 25.58
CA ILE A 140 22.92 -7.06 26.41
C ILE A 140 22.59 -6.47 27.78
N TYR A 141 21.77 -5.41 27.85
CA TYR A 141 21.35 -4.82 29.13
C TYR A 141 20.58 -5.81 30.00
N LEU A 142 19.65 -6.57 29.42
CA LEU A 142 18.92 -7.61 30.14
C LEU A 142 19.85 -8.73 30.60
N LEU A 143 20.79 -9.15 29.75
CA LEU A 143 21.76 -10.19 30.08
C LEU A 143 22.69 -9.75 31.22
N LEU A 144 23.15 -8.50 31.22
CA LEU A 144 23.97 -7.93 32.30
C LEU A 144 23.17 -7.74 33.60
N LYS A 145 21.94 -7.23 33.51
CA LYS A 145 21.13 -6.92 34.70
C LYS A 145 20.62 -8.16 35.41
N TYR A 146 20.29 -9.21 34.66
CA TYR A 146 19.65 -10.41 35.21
C TYR A 146 20.57 -11.64 35.21
N GLY A 147 21.50 -11.74 34.26
CA GLY A 147 22.50 -12.81 34.24
C GLY A 147 23.58 -12.64 35.31
N LEU A 148 23.93 -11.41 35.67
CA LEU A 148 24.88 -11.12 36.76
C LEU A 148 24.24 -11.26 38.15
N HIS A 149 22.92 -11.37 38.23
CA HIS A 149 22.16 -11.59 39.47
C HIS A 149 21.87 -13.09 39.73
N LEU A 150 22.33 -13.97 38.82
CA LEU A 150 22.20 -15.42 38.86
C LEU A 150 23.50 -16.13 39.31
N PHE A 151 24.58 -15.36 39.54
CA PHE A 151 25.84 -15.75 40.17
C PHE A 151 26.01 -14.95 41.46
#